data_AF-A0A562IIJ1-F1
#
_entry.id   AF-A0A562IIJ1-F1
#
_cell.length_a   1.000
_cell.length_b   1.000
_cell.length_c   1.000
_cell.angle_alpha   90.00
_cell.angle_beta   90.00
_cell.angle_gamma   90.00
#
_symmetry.space_group_name_H-M   'P 1'
#
loop_
_entity.id
_entity.type
_entity.pdbx_description
1 polymer ?
#
loop_
_entity_poly.entity_id
_entity_poly.type
_entity_poly.pdbx_seq_one_letter_code
_entity_poly.pdbx_strand_id
1 'polypeptide(L)'
;MPAVSMSGAWRIMVVSKESLFAQRIVFSGDVQKMFVGELGASTSASGRRWTLRFEHDRGDGVWRPNVSVEAGEIVRQGNQFQRLIATKDVFWRGDRGHDDLKLLLTRPASAGAPAEGVGAPYAVDVNLHELPASLVLPSVDSPDVQQERQRAYGDPGSAGTPLIRGPW
;
A
#
# COMPACT_ATOMS: atom_id res chain seq x y z
N MET A 1 -6.59 -8.66 9.22
CA MET A 1 -6.45 -7.66 8.13
C MET A 1 -5.15 -6.91 8.35
N PRO A 2 -4.30 -6.73 7.34
CA PRO A 2 -3.00 -6.06 7.48
C PRO A 2 -3.17 -4.61 7.94
N ALA A 3 -2.37 -4.19 8.92
CA ALA A 3 -2.36 -2.82 9.43
C ALA A 3 -0.99 -2.45 10.02
N VAL A 4 -0.65 -1.17 10.00
CA VAL A 4 0.61 -0.66 10.58
C VAL A 4 0.31 0.18 11.81
N SER A 5 0.86 -0.23 12.95
CA SER A 5 0.75 0.55 14.21
C SER A 5 1.80 1.65 14.26
N MET A 6 1.37 2.85 14.67
CA MET A 6 2.19 4.05 14.72
C MET A 6 1.95 4.83 16.02
N SER A 7 2.93 5.66 16.38
CA SER A 7 2.87 6.55 17.54
C SER A 7 3.61 7.86 17.25
N GLY A 8 3.21 8.92 17.95
CA GLY A 8 3.75 10.26 17.76
C GLY A 8 3.24 10.94 16.50
N ALA A 9 3.88 12.06 16.17
CA ALA A 9 3.56 12.88 15.01
C ALA A 9 4.37 12.43 13.79
N TRP A 10 3.67 12.20 12.67
CA TRP A 10 4.26 11.84 11.38
C TRP A 10 3.60 12.62 10.25
N ARG A 11 4.42 13.03 9.28
CA ARG A 11 3.97 13.41 7.94
C ARG A 11 3.95 12.15 7.08
N ILE A 12 2.90 11.97 6.30
CA ILE A 12 2.69 10.83 5.42
C ILE A 12 2.55 11.38 3.99
N MET A 13 3.30 10.83 3.05
CA MET A 13 3.25 11.21 1.63
C MET A 13 3.15 9.96 0.77
N VAL A 14 2.30 9.99 -0.25
CA VAL A 14 2.24 8.96 -1.28
C VAL A 14 3.38 9.22 -2.27
N VAL A 15 4.31 8.26 -2.39
CA VAL A 15 5.51 8.40 -3.24
C VAL A 15 5.46 7.51 -4.49
N SER A 16 4.56 6.53 -4.53
CA SER A 16 4.29 5.69 -5.70
C SER A 16 2.86 5.17 -5.65
N LYS A 17 2.22 5.01 -6.81
CA LYS A 17 0.93 4.33 -6.95
C LYS A 17 0.87 3.65 -8.32
N GLU A 18 1.13 2.34 -8.34
CA GLU A 18 1.02 1.52 -9.56
C GLU A 18 -0.35 0.82 -9.67
N SER A 19 -1.12 0.82 -8.59
CA SER A 19 -2.47 0.27 -8.52
C SER A 19 -3.38 0.88 -9.59
N LEU A 20 -4.09 0.03 -10.34
CA LEU A 20 -5.18 0.45 -11.20
C LEU A 20 -6.44 0.82 -10.41
N PHE A 21 -6.63 0.21 -9.24
CA PHE A 21 -7.76 0.50 -8.36
C PHE A 21 -7.57 1.83 -7.63
N ALA A 22 -8.69 2.43 -7.21
CA ALA A 22 -8.66 3.56 -6.31
C ALA A 22 -8.14 3.08 -4.94
N GLN A 23 -7.27 3.86 -4.31
CA GLN A 23 -6.62 3.50 -3.05
C GLN A 23 -6.98 4.52 -1.97
N ARG A 24 -7.18 4.06 -0.74
CA ARG A 24 -7.31 4.94 0.43
C ARG A 24 -6.61 4.36 1.65
N ILE A 25 -6.28 5.27 2.55
CA ILE A 25 -5.67 4.98 3.83
C ILE A 25 -6.66 5.37 4.92
N VAL A 26 -6.98 4.42 5.79
CA VAL A 26 -7.89 4.58 6.92
C VAL A 26 -7.07 4.67 8.21
N PHE A 27 -7.21 5.78 8.91
CA PHE A 27 -6.60 6.04 10.21
C PHE A 27 -7.58 5.65 11.31
N SER A 28 -7.11 4.93 12.32
CA SER A 28 -7.89 4.59 13.52
C SER A 28 -7.06 4.69 14.81
N GLY A 29 -7.73 4.64 15.96
CA GLY A 29 -7.13 4.90 17.28
C GLY A 29 -7.31 6.37 17.68
N ASP A 30 -6.24 7.01 18.15
CA ASP A 30 -6.24 8.43 18.53
C ASP A 30 -6.50 9.37 17.34
N VAL A 31 -6.33 8.86 16.11
CA VAL A 31 -6.59 9.58 14.87
C VAL A 31 -7.68 8.82 14.12
N GLN A 32 -8.77 9.50 13.74
CA GLN A 32 -9.86 8.93 12.95
C GLN A 32 -10.09 9.79 11.70
N LYS A 33 -9.65 9.27 10.54
CA LYS A 33 -9.87 9.92 9.25
C LYS A 33 -9.59 8.97 8.09
N MET A 34 -10.01 9.39 6.90
CA MET A 34 -9.65 8.75 5.63
C MET A 34 -8.78 9.70 4.82
N PHE A 35 -7.89 9.13 4.03
CA PHE A 35 -6.99 9.86 3.14
C PHE A 35 -6.88 9.12 1.82
N VAL A 36 -7.16 9.79 0.71
CA VAL A 36 -7.09 9.19 -0.62
C VAL A 36 -5.62 9.01 -1.02
N GLY A 37 -5.26 7.83 -1.49
CA GLY A 37 -3.90 7.43 -1.84
C GLY A 37 -3.49 7.88 -3.23
N GLU A 38 -3.57 9.18 -3.54
CA GLU A 38 -3.11 9.74 -4.82
C GLU A 38 -1.63 10.09 -4.79
N LEU A 39 -0.90 9.87 -5.90
CA LEU A 39 0.52 10.17 -6.00
C LEU A 39 0.82 11.65 -5.64
N GLY A 40 1.80 11.87 -4.77
CA GLY A 40 2.19 13.21 -4.31
C GLY A 40 1.26 13.80 -3.24
N ALA A 41 0.09 13.19 -2.98
CA ALA A 41 -0.77 13.63 -1.89
C ALA A 41 -0.06 13.43 -0.54
N SER A 42 -0.32 14.34 0.40
CA SER A 42 0.23 14.22 1.74
C SER A 42 -0.79 14.56 2.83
N THR A 43 -0.58 13.98 4.00
CA THR A 43 -1.34 14.24 5.22
C THR A 43 -0.43 14.10 6.44
N SER A 44 -0.94 14.43 7.62
CA SER A 44 -0.21 14.26 8.89
C SER A 44 -1.09 13.61 9.94
N ALA A 45 -0.50 12.81 10.82
CA ALA A 45 -1.20 12.20 11.95
C ALA A 45 -0.36 12.35 13.21
N SER A 46 -1.01 12.60 14.34
CA SER A 46 -0.37 12.74 15.64
C SER A 46 -1.27 12.15 16.72
N GLY A 47 -0.69 11.30 17.56
CA GLY A 47 -1.40 10.62 18.64
C GLY A 47 -0.44 9.73 19.41
N ARG A 48 -0.87 9.22 20.57
CA ARG A 48 -0.08 8.27 21.37
C ARG A 48 -0.09 6.90 20.71
N ARG A 49 -1.24 6.47 20.18
CA ARG A 49 -1.39 5.23 19.44
C ARG A 49 -2.44 5.36 18.34
N TRP A 50 -2.04 5.07 17.11
CA TRP A 50 -2.94 5.03 15.96
C TRP A 50 -2.47 3.98 14.96
N THR A 51 -3.35 3.58 14.04
CA THR A 51 -3.02 2.56 13.02
C THR A 51 -3.39 3.03 11.62
N LEU A 52 -2.70 2.47 10.63
CA LEU A 52 -2.98 2.62 9.22
C LEU A 52 -3.51 1.32 8.66
N ARG A 53 -4.68 1.38 8.04
CA ARG A 53 -5.20 0.34 7.16
C ARG A 53 -5.25 0.86 5.73
N PHE A 54 -5.08 -0.04 4.78
CA PHE A 54 -5.00 0.26 3.37
C PHE A 54 -6.14 -0.47 2.67
N GLU A 55 -6.89 0.26 1.86
CA GLU A 55 -8.07 -0.26 1.20
C GLU A 55 -8.11 0.15 -0.26
N HIS A 56 -8.66 -0.72 -1.09
CA HIS A 56 -8.89 -0.49 -2.51
C HIS A 56 -10.36 -0.62 -2.86
N ASP A 57 -10.77 0.08 -3.92
CA ASP A 57 -12.07 -0.03 -4.56
C ASP A 57 -11.87 -0.43 -6.02
N ARG A 58 -12.58 -1.48 -6.43
CA ARG A 58 -12.50 -2.05 -7.78
C ARG A 58 -13.33 -1.28 -8.82
N GLY A 59 -13.88 -0.14 -8.42
CA GLY A 59 -14.80 0.68 -9.22
C GLY A 59 -16.27 0.43 -8.87
N ASP A 60 -16.55 -0.42 -7.88
CA ASP A 60 -17.90 -0.80 -7.47
C ASP A 60 -18.41 -0.05 -6.22
N GLY A 61 -17.61 0.87 -5.69
CA GLY A 61 -17.95 1.65 -4.49
C GLY A 61 -17.69 0.90 -3.18
N VAL A 62 -17.23 -0.35 -3.24
CA VAL A 62 -16.99 -1.19 -2.07
C VAL A 62 -15.50 -1.21 -1.75
N TRP A 63 -15.16 -0.63 -0.61
CA TRP A 63 -13.78 -0.59 -0.12
C TRP A 63 -13.40 -1.88 0.58
N ARG A 64 -12.28 -2.46 0.14
CA ARG A 64 -11.76 -3.75 0.60
C ARG A 64 -10.36 -3.58 1.15
N PRO A 65 -9.97 -4.32 2.20
CA PRO A 65 -8.60 -4.29 2.68
C PRO A 65 -7.64 -4.80 1.61
N ASN A 66 -6.47 -4.18 1.51
CA ASN A 66 -5.36 -4.68 0.72
C ASN A 66 -4.88 -6.03 1.26
N VAL A 67 -4.51 -6.95 0.35
CA VAL A 67 -4.11 -8.32 0.73
C VAL A 67 -2.78 -8.36 1.46
N SER A 68 -1.89 -7.38 1.25
CA SER A 68 -0.61 -7.32 1.95
C SER A 68 -0.13 -5.90 2.18
N VAL A 69 0.60 -5.71 3.28
CA VAL A 69 1.23 -4.45 3.67
C VAL A 69 2.58 -4.77 4.27
N GLU A 70 3.64 -4.17 3.72
CA GLU A 70 5.00 -4.26 4.20
C GLU A 70 5.41 -2.91 4.77
N ALA A 71 5.81 -2.91 6.04
CA ALA A 71 6.26 -1.71 6.72
C ALA A 71 7.75 -1.85 7.00
N GLY A 72 8.57 -1.16 6.21
CA GLY A 72 10.02 -1.18 6.35
C GLY A 72 10.49 -0.66 7.71
N GLU A 73 11.77 -0.80 7.97
CA GLU A 73 12.40 -0.29 9.20
C GLU A 73 12.29 1.23 9.28
N ILE A 74 12.31 1.75 10.52
CA ILE A 74 12.43 3.18 10.73
C ILE A 74 13.91 3.55 10.68
N VAL A 75 14.32 4.26 9.63
CA VAL A 75 15.70 4.69 9.44
C VAL A 75 15.87 6.16 9.79
N ARG A 76 17.00 6.51 10.41
CA ARG A 76 17.37 7.90 10.63
C ARG A 76 18.14 8.43 9.42
N GLN A 77 17.66 9.53 8.84
CA GLN A 77 18.34 10.26 7.78
C GLN A 77 18.50 11.72 8.19
N GLY A 78 19.74 12.10 8.55
CA GLY A 78 20.04 13.43 9.08
C GLY A 78 19.21 13.77 10.32
N ASN A 79 18.41 14.83 10.22
CA ASN A 79 17.55 15.31 11.31
C ASN A 79 16.11 14.78 11.26
N GLN A 80 15.87 13.69 10.53
CA GLN A 80 14.56 13.05 10.41
C GLN A 80 14.64 11.54 10.59
N PHE A 81 13.55 10.96 11.08
CA PHE A 81 13.26 9.55 10.93
C PHE A 81 12.34 9.36 9.73
N GLN A 82 12.57 8.29 8.98
CA GLN A 82 11.79 7.91 7.81
C GLN A 82 11.35 6.46 7.91
N ARG A 83 10.19 6.15 7.37
CA ARG A 83 9.69 4.78 7.19
C ARG A 83 9.00 4.66 5.84
N LEU A 84 9.35 3.64 5.07
CA LEU A 84 8.62 3.29 3.85
C LEU A 84 7.56 2.25 4.19
N ILE A 85 6.34 2.46 3.69
CA ILE A 85 5.29 1.43 3.71
C ILE A 85 4.93 1.13 2.26
N ALA A 86 4.85 -0.15 1.91
CA ALA A 86 4.49 -0.65 0.60
C ALA A 86 3.29 -1.60 0.72
N THR A 87 2.43 -1.67 -0.29
CA THR A 87 1.19 -2.46 -0.19
C THR A 87 0.92 -3.24 -1.47
N LYS A 88 0.11 -4.30 -1.31
CA LYS A 88 -0.48 -5.07 -2.39
C LYS A 88 -2.00 -5.07 -2.27
N ASP A 89 -2.72 -4.65 -3.30
CA ASP A 89 -4.19 -4.66 -3.31
C ASP A 89 -4.74 -6.08 -3.53
N VAL A 90 -4.29 -6.79 -4.56
CA VAL A 90 -4.66 -8.14 -4.95
C VAL A 90 -3.46 -8.82 -5.64
N PHE A 91 -3.19 -10.08 -5.32
CA PHE A 91 -2.19 -10.87 -6.06
C PHE A 91 -2.79 -11.46 -7.34
N TRP A 92 -2.07 -11.36 -8.45
CA TRP A 92 -2.40 -12.07 -9.69
C TRP A 92 -1.11 -12.56 -10.36
N ARG A 93 -1.24 -13.43 -11.37
CA ARG A 93 -0.11 -14.24 -11.85
C ARG A 93 1.04 -13.42 -12.43
N GLY A 94 0.74 -12.27 -13.04
CA GLY A 94 1.74 -11.34 -13.59
C GLY A 94 2.16 -10.23 -12.64
N ASP A 95 1.70 -10.24 -11.38
CA ASP A 95 2.06 -9.20 -10.42
C ASP A 95 2.05 -9.72 -8.97
N ARG A 96 3.27 -9.79 -8.45
CA ARG A 96 3.56 -10.23 -7.09
C ARG A 96 4.25 -9.14 -6.27
N GLY A 97 4.48 -7.96 -6.85
CA GLY A 97 5.23 -6.89 -6.23
C GLY A 97 4.36 -6.07 -5.28
N HIS A 98 4.92 -5.66 -4.14
CA HIS A 98 4.28 -4.71 -3.23
C HIS A 98 4.57 -3.28 -3.68
N ASP A 99 3.96 -2.85 -4.77
CA ASP A 99 4.14 -1.51 -5.36
C ASP A 99 2.85 -0.78 -5.74
N ASP A 100 1.70 -1.38 -5.42
CA ASP A 100 0.37 -0.83 -5.71
C ASP A 100 0.15 0.54 -5.06
N LEU A 101 0.69 0.72 -3.84
CA LEU A 101 0.78 1.99 -3.15
C LEU A 101 2.02 2.01 -2.25
N LYS A 102 2.83 3.08 -2.34
CA LYS A 102 3.97 3.31 -1.45
C LYS A 102 3.84 4.64 -0.73
N LEU A 103 4.04 4.61 0.58
CA LEU A 103 4.05 5.79 1.44
C LEU A 103 5.42 6.02 2.04
N LEU A 104 5.90 7.27 2.00
CA LEU A 104 7.00 7.73 2.82
C LEU A 104 6.44 8.46 4.04
N LEU A 105 6.77 7.94 5.22
CA LEU A 105 6.44 8.56 6.49
C LEU A 105 7.69 9.24 7.04
N THR A 106 7.57 10.50 7.44
CA THR A 106 8.69 11.26 8.00
C THR A 106 8.31 11.93 9.32
N ARG A 107 9.27 12.01 10.25
CA ARG A 107 9.14 12.82 11.47
C ARG A 107 10.48 13.45 11.85
N PRO A 108 10.50 14.64 12.47
CA PRO A 108 11.73 15.25 12.98
C PRO A 108 12.38 14.38 14.07
N ALA A 109 13.71 14.32 14.07
CA ALA A 109 14.47 13.63 15.13
C ALA A 109 14.37 14.35 16.48
N SER A 110 14.10 15.66 16.47
CA SER A 110 13.84 16.47 17.67
C SER A 110 12.58 16.04 18.44
N ALA A 111 11.68 15.26 17.82
CA ALA A 111 10.52 14.69 18.49
C ALA A 111 10.85 13.44 19.33
N GLY A 112 12.13 13.11 19.51
CA GLY A 112 12.60 11.89 20.17
C GLY A 112 12.57 10.66 19.26
N ALA A 113 13.31 9.62 19.65
CA ALA A 113 13.30 8.35 18.95
C ALA A 113 11.88 7.77 18.93
N PRO A 114 11.41 7.24 17.79
CA PRO A 114 10.12 6.58 17.74
C PRO A 114 10.16 5.34 18.65
N ALA A 115 9.15 5.20 19.49
CA ALA A 115 8.97 3.97 20.24
C ALA A 115 8.62 2.87 19.22
N GLU A 116 9.54 1.93 18.99
CA GLU A 116 9.17 0.63 18.44
C GLU A 116 8.24 -0.01 19.48
N GLY A 117 6.94 0.05 19.22
CA GLY A 117 6.02 -0.72 20.04
C GLY A 117 6.40 -2.19 19.90
N VAL A 118 6.77 -2.82 21.02
CA VAL A 118 6.76 -4.27 21.20
C VAL A 118 5.32 -4.75 20.97
N GLY A 119 5.02 -4.91 19.71
CA GLY A 119 3.91 -5.60 19.11
C GLY A 119 4.52 -6.00 17.80
N ALA A 120 4.85 -7.29 17.70
CA ALA A 120 5.47 -7.89 16.53
C ALA A 120 4.93 -7.24 15.25
N PRO A 121 5.75 -7.06 14.20
CA PRO A 121 5.17 -6.83 12.88
C PRO A 121 4.15 -7.96 12.69
N TYR A 122 2.86 -7.63 12.72
CA TYR A 122 1.85 -8.56 12.23
C TYR A 122 1.96 -8.52 10.70
N ALA A 123 3.11 -8.97 10.19
CA ALA A 123 3.21 -9.67 8.93
C ALA A 123 2.56 -11.04 9.19
N VAL A 124 1.23 -11.09 9.08
CA VAL A 124 0.48 -12.31 8.80
C VAL A 124 0.18 -12.22 7.31
N ASP A 125 0.67 -13.07 6.42
CA ASP A 125 0.93 -14.51 6.47
C ASP A 125 2.10 -14.82 5.50
N VAL A 126 3.13 -15.51 5.99
CA VAL A 126 4.17 -16.10 5.13
C VAL A 126 3.81 -17.56 4.97
N ASN A 127 2.92 -17.86 4.03
CA ASN A 127 2.87 -19.19 3.44
C ASN A 127 4.03 -19.32 2.43
N LEU A 128 5.25 -19.38 2.95
CA LEU A 128 6.41 -19.96 2.28
C LEU A 128 6.28 -21.48 2.34
N HIS A 129 5.32 -22.03 1.60
CA HIS A 129 5.38 -23.43 1.20
C HIS A 129 5.89 -23.50 -0.24
N GLU A 130 7.17 -23.86 -0.34
CA GLU A 130 7.82 -24.59 -1.43
C GLU A 130 7.22 -24.43 -2.84
N LEU A 131 7.88 -23.63 -3.68
CA LEU A 131 7.76 -23.78 -5.13
C LEU A 131 9.03 -24.49 -5.64
N PRO A 132 8.90 -25.59 -6.41
CA PRO A 132 10.03 -26.34 -6.91
C PRO A 132 10.88 -25.48 -7.85
N ALA A 133 12.20 -25.72 -7.79
CA ALA A 133 13.18 -25.17 -8.71
C ALA A 133 12.88 -25.69 -10.13
N SER A 134 12.13 -24.92 -10.90
CA SER A 134 12.13 -24.84 -12.37
C SER A 134 10.89 -24.08 -12.78
N LEU A 135 11.04 -22.85 -13.28
CA LEU A 135 10.20 -22.32 -14.37
C LEU A 135 10.86 -21.02 -14.85
N VAL A 136 11.42 -21.11 -16.05
CA VAL A 136 11.94 -20.01 -16.85
C VAL A 136 10.90 -18.90 -16.91
N LEU A 137 11.27 -17.68 -16.51
CA LEU A 137 10.43 -16.49 -16.66
C LEU A 137 10.35 -16.12 -18.15
N PRO A 138 9.15 -16.03 -18.76
CA PRO A 138 9.04 -15.42 -20.07
C PRO A 138 9.19 -13.89 -19.95
N SER A 139 9.80 -13.29 -20.98
CA SER A 139 10.09 -11.85 -21.10
C SER A 139 8.88 -10.94 -20.85
N VAL A 140 9.17 -9.77 -20.30
CA VAL A 140 8.29 -8.81 -19.62
C VAL A 140 7.29 -8.05 -20.53
N ASP A 141 7.15 -8.42 -21.80
CA ASP A 141 6.33 -7.69 -22.78
C ASP A 141 5.30 -8.58 -23.53
N SER A 142 4.83 -9.68 -22.92
CA SER A 142 3.82 -10.52 -23.57
C SER A 142 2.41 -9.94 -23.41
N PRO A 143 1.60 -9.83 -24.48
CA PRO A 143 0.21 -9.35 -24.42
C PRO A 143 -0.68 -10.16 -23.45
N ASP A 144 -0.28 -11.39 -23.14
CA ASP A 144 -0.94 -12.26 -22.15
C ASP A 144 -0.90 -11.68 -20.73
N VAL A 145 0.18 -10.97 -20.36
CA VAL A 145 0.31 -10.34 -19.04
C VAL A 145 -0.65 -9.16 -18.92
N GLN A 146 -0.84 -8.38 -19.98
CA GLN A 146 -1.83 -7.31 -20.00
C GLN A 146 -3.26 -7.85 -19.99
N GLN A 147 -3.53 -8.97 -20.65
CA GLN A 147 -4.84 -9.61 -20.64
C GLN A 147 -5.15 -10.26 -19.28
N GLU A 148 -4.17 -10.86 -18.62
CA GLU A 148 -4.32 -11.44 -17.28
C GLU A 148 -4.44 -10.36 -16.20
N ARG A 149 -3.71 -9.24 -16.35
CA ARG A 149 -3.95 -7.98 -15.62
C ARG A 149 -5.41 -7.61 -15.80
N GLN A 150 -5.85 -7.37 -17.03
CA GLN A 150 -7.23 -7.01 -17.32
C GLN A 150 -8.25 -8.01 -16.78
N ARG A 151 -7.98 -9.33 -16.71
CA ARG A 151 -8.90 -10.30 -16.08
C ARG A 151 -8.92 -10.20 -14.56
N ALA A 152 -7.77 -10.05 -13.91
CA ALA A 152 -7.68 -9.82 -12.46
C ALA A 152 -8.37 -8.50 -12.07
N TYR A 153 -8.31 -7.50 -12.95
CA TYR A 153 -8.99 -6.20 -12.85
C TYR A 153 -10.39 -6.18 -13.51
N GLY A 154 -10.83 -7.28 -14.12
CA GLY A 154 -11.87 -7.30 -15.17
C GLY A 154 -13.14 -8.06 -14.83
N ASP A 155 -13.36 -8.35 -13.56
CA ASP A 155 -14.72 -8.58 -13.07
C ASP A 155 -15.22 -7.36 -12.27
N PRO A 156 -15.43 -6.19 -12.92
CA PRO A 156 -16.26 -5.16 -12.35
C PRO A 156 -17.70 -5.64 -12.47
N GLY A 157 -18.31 -5.98 -11.35
CA GLY A 157 -19.77 -6.01 -11.28
C GLY A 157 -20.29 -4.61 -11.63
N SER A 158 -20.60 -4.38 -12.91
CA SER A 158 -21.32 -3.24 -13.45
C SER A 158 -20.95 -1.85 -12.90
N ALA A 159 -19.75 -1.33 -13.21
CA ALA A 159 -19.50 0.11 -13.09
C ALA A 159 -18.31 0.58 -13.93
N GLY A 160 -18.59 1.53 -14.83
CA GLY A 160 -17.65 2.57 -15.25
C GLY A 160 -16.51 2.15 -16.17
N THR A 161 -16.73 2.26 -17.48
CA THR A 161 -15.67 2.42 -18.47
C THR A 161 -14.57 3.37 -17.95
N PRO A 162 -13.29 2.98 -17.94
CA PRO A 162 -12.22 3.91 -17.63
C PRO A 162 -12.25 5.03 -18.67
N LEU A 163 -12.28 6.29 -18.21
CA LEU A 163 -12.14 7.44 -19.08
C LEU A 163 -10.73 7.42 -19.71
N ILE A 164 -10.64 6.83 -20.89
CA ILE A 164 -9.56 7.06 -21.82
C ILE A 164 -9.66 8.54 -22.21
N ARG A 165 -8.80 9.40 -21.67
CA ARG A 165 -8.51 10.69 -22.31
C ARG A 165 -7.79 10.38 -23.62
N GLY A 166 -8.55 10.38 -24.71
CA GLY A 166 -8.00 10.47 -26.05
C GLY A 166 -7.32 11.84 -26.25
N PRO A 167 -6.34 11.94 -27.16
CA PRO A 167 -5.66 13.19 -27.42
C PRO A 167 -6.48 14.03 -28.40
N TRP A 168 -7.01 15.17 -27.95
CA TRP A 168 -7.28 16.37 -28.75
C TRP A 168 -7.22 17.59 -27.83
#